data_AF-A0AAU5D6N0-F1
#
_entry.id   AF-A0AAU5D6N0-F1
#
_cell.length_a   1.000
_cell.length_b   1.000
_cell.length_c   1.000
_cell.angle_alpha   90.00
_cell.angle_beta   90.00
_cell.angle_gamma   90.00
#
_symmetry.space_group_name_H-M   'P 1'
#
loop_
_entity.id
_entity.type
_entity.pdbx_description
1 polymer ?
#
loop_
_entity_poly.entity_id
_entity_poly.type
_entity_poly.pdbx_seq_one_letter_code
_entity_poly.pdbx_strand_id
1 'polypeptide(L)'
;MPVGALATAPEVAQQLRNLAGRPGLGSRRDELTSLADALQGLGGGDIDPWTDLDLLQAYARPESLSALDAAPPEAAWWSRLETFIGALVFVPLLVTWLGLTRATSAYEALVGADPKAAARPFLQLWQSGFEGRLTGAFTFGHVALFASLTILLLLVLVTVHGVRRAKNERRADEVQRIADGLLAELVPVLTRAQLLLNERRLSSPQRFAAELAGAAVTLGKLGDKALKVHTRLDAAASAVETAVQSAEERIKHVESAVRPLELAVGRVEAAVVGNASDIEQAVASLAGPLEKNGERLESAVSDSGVMVRQALEDVRAVNGEVRDAVSSAGDRVEDSVSVLAAAQRSFTTSTELATDISVQVLSRLGEVTDRTAEAVTTSQQAVLRLDEQTGALREAAERFAALADALAGALAAVPVPRAGGGPESGPYAGGSGPYPGGTGSHDDRTVRYDRLPDPYDPYDDQPGRHGRESGPEDRHPEPQDRPPVPEQAPAARNAPVALDKAAPRDAVPPRGPSRADPRNGRPGRGPQPPSDAR
;
A
#
# COMPACT_ATOMS: atom_id res chain seq x y z
N MET A 1 22.67 -38.19 -19.04
CA MET A 1 23.30 -36.86 -18.80
C MET A 1 24.05 -36.94 -17.47
N PRO A 2 25.34 -36.56 -17.41
CA PRO A 2 26.03 -36.41 -16.14
C PRO A 2 25.40 -35.27 -15.33
N VAL A 3 24.96 -35.57 -14.11
CA VAL A 3 24.37 -34.59 -13.19
C VAL A 3 25.51 -33.76 -12.61
N GLY A 4 25.77 -32.59 -13.18
CA GLY A 4 26.86 -31.70 -12.74
C GLY A 4 27.50 -30.82 -13.81
N ALA A 5 27.27 -31.10 -15.11
CA ALA A 5 27.62 -30.14 -16.16
C ALA A 5 26.67 -28.93 -16.06
N LEU A 6 27.21 -27.75 -15.78
CA LEU A 6 26.45 -26.49 -15.85
C LEU A 6 25.95 -26.31 -17.29
N ALA A 7 24.66 -26.04 -17.44
CA ALA A 7 24.05 -25.84 -18.76
C ALA A 7 24.69 -24.63 -19.44
N THR A 8 25.10 -24.81 -20.70
CA THR A 8 25.79 -23.78 -21.46
C THR A 8 24.82 -22.66 -21.87
N ALA A 9 25.35 -21.44 -22.08
CA ALA A 9 24.56 -20.30 -22.53
C ALA A 9 23.65 -20.59 -23.76
N PRO A 10 24.09 -21.28 -24.84
CA PRO A 10 23.19 -21.64 -25.94
C PRO A 10 22.07 -22.61 -25.53
N GLU A 11 22.29 -23.53 -24.60
CA GLU A 11 21.25 -24.44 -24.10
C GLU A 11 20.20 -23.71 -23.27
N VAL A 12 20.64 -22.80 -22.37
CA VAL A 12 19.74 -21.98 -21.55
C VAL A 12 18.91 -21.04 -22.44
N ALA A 13 19.54 -20.42 -23.44
CA ALA A 13 18.84 -19.60 -24.42
C ALA A 13 17.82 -20.41 -25.24
N GLN A 14 18.14 -21.64 -25.66
CA GLN A 14 17.16 -22.48 -26.35
C GLN A 14 15.99 -22.88 -25.44
N GLN A 15 16.25 -23.14 -24.14
CA GLN A 15 15.20 -23.38 -23.14
C GLN A 15 14.29 -22.15 -23.00
N LEU A 16 14.86 -20.93 -22.95
CA LEU A 16 14.10 -19.68 -22.92
C LEU A 16 13.25 -19.48 -24.18
N ARG A 17 13.78 -19.68 -25.40
CA ARG A 17 12.99 -19.60 -26.64
C ARG A 17 11.84 -20.61 -26.65
N ASN A 18 12.09 -21.84 -26.18
CA ASN A 18 11.06 -22.88 -26.09
C ASN A 18 9.94 -22.51 -25.09
N LEU A 19 10.29 -21.86 -23.97
CA LEU A 19 9.32 -21.34 -22.99
C LEU A 19 8.56 -20.12 -23.53
N ALA A 20 9.24 -19.18 -24.19
CA ALA A 20 8.65 -18.00 -24.83
C ALA A 20 7.62 -18.36 -25.92
N GLY A 21 7.77 -19.52 -26.56
CA GLY A 21 6.79 -20.07 -27.49
C GLY A 21 5.51 -20.64 -26.87
N ARG A 22 5.42 -20.77 -25.53
CA ARG A 22 4.23 -21.30 -24.85
C ARG A 22 3.12 -20.26 -24.74
N PRO A 23 1.84 -20.64 -24.92
CA PRO A 23 0.73 -19.70 -25.00
C PRO A 23 0.56 -18.85 -23.73
N GLY A 24 0.85 -19.40 -22.54
CA GLY A 24 0.74 -18.67 -21.28
C GLY A 24 1.80 -17.59 -21.03
N LEU A 25 2.88 -17.59 -21.82
CA LEU A 25 3.96 -16.60 -21.75
C LEU A 25 3.87 -15.56 -22.90
N GLY A 26 2.75 -15.52 -23.63
CA GLY A 26 2.58 -14.66 -24.81
C GLY A 26 2.80 -13.16 -24.55
N SER A 27 2.47 -12.67 -23.36
CA SER A 27 2.71 -11.30 -22.88
C SER A 27 4.20 -10.95 -22.71
N ARG A 28 5.06 -11.95 -22.47
CA ARG A 28 6.50 -11.80 -22.21
C ARG A 28 7.39 -12.48 -23.27
N ARG A 29 6.79 -12.96 -24.36
CA ARG A 29 7.45 -13.73 -25.40
C ARG A 29 8.65 -12.99 -26.00
N ASP A 30 8.48 -11.72 -26.32
CA ASP A 30 9.50 -10.92 -26.99
C ASP A 30 10.67 -10.61 -26.04
N GLU A 31 10.37 -10.33 -24.77
CA GLU A 31 11.38 -10.13 -23.70
C GLU A 31 12.20 -11.41 -23.45
N LEU A 32 11.55 -12.55 -23.28
CA LEU A 32 12.24 -13.85 -23.09
C LEU A 32 13.04 -14.27 -24.34
N THR A 33 12.59 -13.89 -25.53
CA THR A 33 13.34 -14.11 -26.79
C THR A 33 14.56 -13.20 -26.84
N SER A 34 14.43 -11.92 -26.49
CA SER A 34 15.53 -10.96 -26.43
C SER A 34 16.60 -11.36 -25.41
N LEU A 35 16.20 -11.89 -24.24
CA LEU A 35 17.13 -12.45 -23.26
C LEU A 35 17.88 -13.66 -23.82
N ALA A 36 17.20 -14.54 -24.57
CA ALA A 36 17.83 -15.68 -25.22
C ALA A 36 18.82 -15.27 -26.32
N ASP A 37 18.51 -14.23 -27.10
CA ASP A 37 19.41 -13.64 -28.10
C ASP A 37 20.66 -13.04 -27.44
N ALA A 38 20.49 -12.26 -26.37
CA ALA A 38 21.59 -11.67 -25.60
C ALA A 38 22.53 -12.72 -24.98
N LEU A 39 21.98 -13.79 -24.39
CA LEU A 39 22.77 -14.91 -23.84
C LEU A 39 23.60 -15.64 -24.91
N GLN A 40 23.09 -15.72 -26.15
CA GLN A 40 23.83 -16.30 -27.30
C GLN A 40 24.80 -15.31 -27.95
N GLY A 41 24.81 -14.03 -27.54
CA GLY A 41 25.59 -12.98 -28.21
C GLY A 41 25.11 -12.69 -29.64
N LEU A 42 23.86 -13.02 -29.96
CA LEU A 42 23.28 -12.83 -31.28
C LEU A 42 22.64 -11.45 -31.43
N GLY A 43 22.66 -10.91 -32.65
CA GLY A 43 21.94 -9.70 -33.02
C GLY A 43 22.51 -8.38 -32.47
N GLY A 44 23.68 -8.39 -31.81
CA GLY A 44 24.22 -7.20 -31.15
C GLY A 44 23.40 -6.74 -29.94
N GLY A 45 22.55 -7.61 -29.39
CA GLY A 45 21.79 -7.33 -28.18
C GLY A 45 22.74 -7.09 -27.01
N ASP A 46 22.63 -5.91 -26.42
CA ASP A 46 23.39 -5.56 -25.23
C ASP A 46 22.99 -6.47 -24.06
N ILE A 47 23.98 -7.02 -23.38
CA ILE A 47 23.81 -7.91 -22.23
C ILE A 47 23.78 -7.13 -20.91
N ASP A 48 24.31 -5.90 -20.90
CA ASP A 48 24.43 -5.07 -19.69
C ASP A 48 23.08 -4.69 -19.05
N PRO A 49 21.98 -4.42 -19.79
CA PRO A 49 20.66 -4.22 -19.20
C PRO A 49 20.12 -5.45 -18.48
N TRP A 50 20.53 -6.66 -18.91
CA TRP A 50 20.08 -7.93 -18.34
C TRP A 50 20.90 -8.32 -17.11
N THR A 51 22.17 -7.87 -16.97
CA THR A 51 22.98 -8.16 -15.77
C THR A 51 22.56 -7.38 -14.52
N ASP A 52 21.86 -6.26 -14.71
CA ASP A 52 21.38 -5.40 -13.62
C ASP A 52 19.95 -5.74 -13.18
N LEU A 53 19.23 -6.54 -13.98
CA LEU A 53 17.87 -6.99 -13.69
C LEU A 53 17.87 -8.32 -12.91
N ASP A 54 17.13 -8.36 -11.79
CA ASP A 54 16.78 -9.64 -11.15
C ASP A 54 15.69 -10.33 -11.99
N LEU A 55 16.11 -11.32 -12.78
CA LEU A 55 15.23 -12.07 -13.66
C LEU A 55 14.15 -12.84 -12.89
N LEU A 56 14.43 -13.31 -11.67
CA LEU A 56 13.44 -14.01 -10.86
C LEU A 56 12.41 -13.01 -10.34
N GLN A 57 12.84 -11.88 -9.78
CA GLN A 57 11.90 -10.87 -9.29
C GLN A 57 11.06 -10.22 -10.41
N ALA A 58 11.61 -10.11 -11.63
CA ALA A 58 10.92 -9.54 -12.78
C ALA A 58 9.95 -10.51 -13.47
N TYR A 59 10.35 -11.77 -13.68
CA TYR A 59 9.62 -12.74 -14.52
C TYR A 59 8.96 -13.90 -13.75
N ALA A 60 9.44 -14.28 -12.57
CA ALA A 60 8.84 -15.37 -11.77
C ALA A 60 7.63 -14.89 -10.94
N ARG A 61 6.71 -14.16 -11.59
CA ARG A 61 5.53 -13.55 -10.98
C ARG A 61 4.24 -14.11 -11.59
N PRO A 62 3.21 -14.48 -10.80
CA PRO A 62 1.93 -14.94 -11.33
C PRO A 62 1.31 -13.96 -12.33
N GLU A 63 1.45 -12.65 -12.09
CA GLU A 63 0.90 -11.58 -12.94
C GLU A 63 1.56 -11.52 -14.34
N SER A 64 2.77 -12.08 -14.50
CA SER A 64 3.43 -12.18 -15.80
C SER A 64 2.73 -13.16 -16.75
N LEU A 65 1.96 -14.10 -16.21
CA LEU A 65 1.20 -15.14 -16.92
C LEU A 65 -0.24 -14.71 -17.26
N SER A 66 -0.55 -13.42 -17.13
CA SER A 66 -1.85 -12.79 -17.41
C SER A 66 -2.47 -13.09 -18.77
N ALA A 67 -1.70 -13.62 -19.74
CA ALA A 67 -2.22 -14.14 -21.00
C ALA A 67 -3.13 -15.38 -20.83
N LEU A 68 -2.97 -16.17 -19.75
CA LEU A 68 -3.87 -17.28 -19.40
C LEU A 68 -5.15 -16.81 -18.70
N ASP A 69 -5.05 -15.72 -17.94
CA ASP A 69 -6.12 -15.20 -17.08
C ASP A 69 -6.99 -14.13 -17.76
N ALA A 70 -6.92 -14.07 -19.10
CA ALA A 70 -7.84 -13.30 -19.94
C ALA A 70 -9.25 -13.94 -19.96
N ALA A 71 -9.84 -14.13 -18.80
CA ALA A 71 -11.23 -14.53 -18.64
C ALA A 71 -12.14 -13.52 -19.38
N PRO A 72 -13.12 -13.97 -20.17
CA PRO A 72 -14.05 -13.06 -20.82
C PRO A 72 -14.79 -12.26 -19.72
N PRO A 73 -14.94 -10.93 -19.89
CA PRO A 73 -15.50 -10.08 -18.83
C PRO A 73 -16.85 -10.62 -18.39
N GLU A 74 -16.99 -10.91 -17.09
CA GLU A 74 -18.25 -11.43 -16.56
C GLU A 74 -19.35 -10.43 -16.83
N ALA A 75 -20.31 -10.83 -17.68
CA ALA A 75 -21.32 -9.91 -18.16
C ALA A 75 -22.12 -9.36 -16.97
N ALA A 76 -22.11 -8.05 -16.77
CA ALA A 76 -22.57 -7.37 -15.55
C ALA A 76 -24.01 -7.67 -15.10
N TRP A 77 -24.82 -8.30 -15.96
CA TRP A 77 -26.14 -8.81 -15.60
C TRP A 77 -26.09 -10.03 -14.66
N TRP A 78 -24.99 -10.80 -14.62
CA TRP A 78 -24.82 -11.91 -13.67
C TRP A 78 -24.66 -11.42 -12.23
N SER A 79 -23.81 -10.41 -11.99
CA SER A 79 -23.70 -9.75 -10.69
C SER A 79 -25.04 -9.18 -10.22
N ARG A 80 -25.81 -8.54 -11.13
CA ARG A 80 -27.19 -8.09 -10.83
C ARG A 80 -28.13 -9.25 -10.50
N LEU A 81 -27.99 -10.40 -11.16
CA LEU A 81 -28.80 -11.60 -10.88
C LEU A 81 -28.47 -12.17 -9.49
N GLU A 82 -27.22 -12.13 -9.04
CA GLU A 82 -26.84 -12.54 -7.67
C GLU A 82 -27.51 -11.65 -6.62
N THR A 83 -27.42 -10.32 -6.78
CA THR A 83 -28.13 -9.38 -5.91
C THR A 83 -29.63 -9.62 -5.92
N PHE A 84 -30.21 -9.89 -7.10
CA PHE A 84 -31.63 -10.18 -7.25
C PHE A 84 -32.04 -11.50 -6.59
N ILE A 85 -31.23 -12.57 -6.70
CA ILE A 85 -31.47 -13.85 -6.01
C ILE A 85 -31.48 -13.64 -4.49
N GLY A 86 -30.53 -12.87 -3.95
CA GLY A 86 -30.50 -12.51 -2.53
C GLY A 86 -31.77 -11.81 -2.06
N ALA A 87 -32.29 -10.87 -2.87
CA ALA A 87 -33.56 -10.20 -2.59
C ALA A 87 -34.79 -11.13 -2.77
N LEU A 88 -34.74 -12.08 -3.71
CA LEU A 88 -35.84 -13.00 -4.03
C LEU A 88 -36.18 -13.94 -2.86
N VAL A 89 -35.21 -14.21 -1.96
CA VAL A 89 -35.41 -14.98 -0.70
C VAL A 89 -36.55 -14.40 0.15
N PHE A 90 -36.76 -13.09 0.11
CA PHE A 90 -37.80 -12.42 0.91
C PHE A 90 -39.18 -12.44 0.24
N VAL A 91 -39.29 -12.76 -1.05
CA VAL A 91 -40.59 -12.73 -1.77
C VAL A 91 -41.61 -13.74 -1.23
N PRO A 92 -41.26 -15.03 -0.96
CA PRO A 92 -42.20 -15.95 -0.31
C PRO A 92 -42.72 -15.43 1.04
N LEU A 93 -41.83 -14.82 1.84
CA LEU A 93 -42.16 -14.24 3.14
C LEU A 93 -43.09 -13.04 3.01
N LEU A 94 -42.84 -12.13 2.06
CA LEU A 94 -43.73 -11.00 1.77
C LEU A 94 -45.10 -11.47 1.29
N VAL A 95 -45.16 -12.53 0.46
CA VAL A 95 -46.42 -13.12 -0.03
C VAL A 95 -47.24 -13.73 1.11
N THR A 96 -46.63 -14.46 2.04
CA THR A 96 -47.35 -15.04 3.19
C THR A 96 -47.83 -13.97 4.18
N TRP A 97 -47.01 -12.95 4.48
CA TRP A 97 -47.43 -11.80 5.29
C TRP A 97 -48.58 -11.03 4.65
N LEU A 98 -48.49 -10.70 3.36
CA LEU A 98 -49.57 -10.00 2.64
C LEU A 98 -50.86 -10.81 2.61
N GLY A 99 -50.76 -12.13 2.39
CA GLY A 99 -51.89 -13.05 2.45
C GLY A 99 -52.55 -13.07 3.83
N LEU A 100 -51.74 -13.13 4.90
CA LEU A 100 -52.23 -13.09 6.28
C LEU A 100 -52.91 -11.75 6.62
N THR A 101 -52.30 -10.61 6.29
CA THR A 101 -52.90 -9.28 6.52
C THR A 101 -54.26 -9.17 5.82
N ARG A 102 -54.35 -9.61 4.56
CA ARG A 102 -55.62 -9.61 3.80
C ARG A 102 -56.66 -10.56 4.41
N ALA A 103 -56.25 -11.73 4.88
CA ALA A 103 -57.13 -12.69 5.54
C ALA A 103 -57.67 -12.15 6.88
N THR A 104 -56.84 -11.50 7.69
CA THR A 104 -57.25 -10.87 8.95
C THR A 104 -58.27 -9.76 8.72
N SER A 105 -58.05 -8.86 7.76
CA SER A 105 -59.03 -7.81 7.44
C SER A 105 -60.36 -8.37 6.91
N ALA A 106 -60.33 -9.45 6.13
CA ALA A 106 -61.54 -10.12 5.65
C ALA A 106 -62.30 -10.85 6.78
N TYR A 107 -61.58 -11.42 7.74
CA TYR A 107 -62.16 -12.04 8.94
C TYR A 107 -62.82 -11.01 9.86
N GLU A 108 -62.16 -9.88 10.12
CA GLU A 108 -62.73 -8.78 10.90
C GLU A 108 -64.04 -8.26 10.28
N ALA A 109 -64.04 -8.03 8.97
CA ALA A 109 -65.24 -7.65 8.23
C ALA A 109 -66.34 -8.73 8.28
N LEU A 110 -65.99 -10.02 8.32
CA LEU A 110 -66.94 -11.13 8.44
C LEU A 110 -67.59 -11.17 9.83
N VAL A 111 -66.79 -11.14 10.90
CA VAL A 111 -67.29 -11.18 12.29
C VAL A 111 -68.11 -9.94 12.65
N GLY A 112 -67.74 -8.77 12.12
CA GLY A 112 -68.53 -7.54 12.28
C GLY A 112 -69.92 -7.59 11.61
N ALA A 113 -70.12 -8.49 10.64
CA ALA A 113 -71.40 -8.68 9.96
C ALA A 113 -72.21 -9.88 10.48
N ASP A 114 -71.54 -10.98 10.85
CA ASP A 114 -72.15 -12.13 11.55
C ASP A 114 -71.27 -12.56 12.74
N PRO A 115 -71.64 -12.20 13.98
CA PRO A 115 -70.93 -12.62 15.18
C PRO A 115 -70.85 -14.15 15.35
N LYS A 116 -71.75 -14.93 14.74
CA LYS A 116 -71.71 -16.40 14.81
C LYS A 116 -70.63 -17.00 13.92
N ALA A 117 -70.13 -16.28 12.91
CA ALA A 117 -69.04 -16.72 12.06
C ALA A 117 -67.72 -16.91 12.85
N ALA A 118 -67.53 -16.18 13.96
CA ALA A 118 -66.36 -16.30 14.85
C ALA A 118 -66.20 -17.69 15.50
N ALA A 119 -67.26 -18.51 15.53
CA ALA A 119 -67.19 -19.89 16.03
C ALA A 119 -66.59 -20.88 15.01
N ARG A 120 -66.39 -20.48 13.74
CA ARG A 120 -65.75 -21.31 12.72
C ARG A 120 -64.22 -21.11 12.74
N PRO A 121 -63.40 -22.17 12.58
CA PRO A 121 -61.95 -22.03 12.62
C PRO A 121 -61.43 -21.18 11.45
N PHE A 122 -60.54 -20.23 11.75
CA PHE A 122 -60.01 -19.23 10.82
C PHE A 122 -59.46 -19.83 9.51
N LEU A 123 -58.73 -20.95 9.57
CA LEU A 123 -58.18 -21.61 8.39
C LEU A 123 -59.26 -22.13 7.43
N GLN A 124 -60.39 -22.63 7.95
CA GLN A 124 -61.51 -23.10 7.14
C GLN A 124 -62.21 -21.92 6.44
N LEU A 125 -62.36 -20.78 7.14
CA LEU A 125 -62.86 -19.53 6.56
C LEU A 125 -61.91 -18.96 5.50
N TRP A 126 -60.60 -19.02 5.72
CA TRP A 126 -59.61 -18.54 4.75
C TRP A 126 -59.51 -19.42 3.50
N GLN A 127 -59.69 -20.74 3.65
CA GLN A 127 -59.83 -21.66 2.51
C GLN A 127 -61.08 -21.36 1.68
N SER A 128 -62.21 -21.00 2.29
CA SER A 128 -63.44 -20.59 1.58
C SER A 128 -63.45 -19.13 1.12
N GLY A 129 -62.39 -18.35 1.37
CA GLY A 129 -62.30 -16.94 0.97
C GLY A 129 -63.25 -16.01 1.74
N PHE A 130 -63.58 -16.34 3.00
CA PHE A 130 -64.47 -15.59 3.87
C PHE A 130 -65.82 -15.26 3.21
N GLU A 131 -66.45 -16.28 2.63
CA GLU A 131 -67.76 -16.19 1.97
C GLU A 131 -67.79 -15.16 0.82
N GLY A 132 -66.69 -15.09 0.05
CA GLY A 132 -66.55 -14.23 -1.12
C GLY A 132 -66.01 -12.82 -0.82
N ARG A 133 -65.73 -12.49 0.45
CA ARG A 133 -65.17 -11.18 0.85
C ARG A 133 -63.66 -11.05 0.57
N LEU A 134 -62.98 -12.17 0.36
CA LEU A 134 -61.58 -12.21 -0.06
C LEU A 134 -61.48 -12.56 -1.54
N THR A 135 -60.81 -11.73 -2.34
CA THR A 135 -60.56 -12.03 -3.75
C THR A 135 -59.75 -13.31 -3.91
N GLY A 136 -60.13 -14.19 -4.85
CA GLY A 136 -59.64 -15.57 -4.98
C GLY A 136 -58.11 -15.74 -4.90
N ALA A 137 -57.33 -14.78 -5.43
CA ALA A 137 -55.87 -14.78 -5.39
C ALA A 137 -55.25 -14.81 -3.99
N PHE A 138 -55.95 -14.33 -2.95
CA PHE A 138 -55.46 -14.34 -1.56
C PHE A 138 -56.04 -15.48 -0.70
N THR A 139 -56.84 -16.38 -1.28
CA THR A 139 -57.28 -17.59 -0.57
C THR A 139 -56.09 -18.46 -0.16
N PHE A 140 -56.20 -19.17 0.96
CA PHE A 140 -55.09 -19.95 1.55
C PHE A 140 -54.37 -20.83 0.53
N GLY A 141 -55.12 -21.56 -0.31
CA GLY A 141 -54.55 -22.46 -1.32
C GLY A 141 -53.72 -21.74 -2.40
N HIS A 142 -54.16 -20.56 -2.86
CA HIS A 142 -53.42 -19.77 -3.85
C HIS A 142 -52.17 -19.15 -3.24
N VAL A 143 -52.25 -18.58 -2.03
CA VAL A 143 -51.09 -18.01 -1.31
C VAL A 143 -50.04 -19.09 -1.05
N ALA A 144 -50.46 -20.27 -0.59
CA ALA A 144 -49.57 -21.42 -0.38
C ALA A 144 -48.93 -21.88 -1.71
N LEU A 145 -49.71 -22.01 -2.79
CA LEU A 145 -49.18 -22.39 -4.11
C LEU A 145 -48.15 -21.40 -4.64
N PHE A 146 -48.42 -20.08 -4.55
CA PHE A 146 -47.47 -19.04 -4.95
C PHE A 146 -46.19 -19.08 -4.11
N ALA A 147 -46.30 -19.25 -2.78
CA ALA A 147 -45.13 -19.38 -1.92
C ALA A 147 -44.30 -20.63 -2.28
N SER A 148 -44.93 -21.79 -2.44
CA SER A 148 -44.26 -23.05 -2.83
C SER A 148 -43.59 -22.96 -4.21
N LEU A 149 -44.26 -22.38 -5.21
CA LEU A 149 -43.68 -22.16 -6.54
C LEU A 149 -42.50 -21.18 -6.50
N THR A 150 -42.58 -20.14 -5.68
CA THR A 150 -41.48 -19.17 -5.52
C THR A 150 -40.28 -19.82 -4.83
N ILE A 151 -40.50 -20.64 -3.79
CA ILE A 151 -39.43 -21.41 -3.13
C ILE A 151 -38.79 -22.43 -4.09
N LEU A 152 -39.60 -23.12 -4.90
CA LEU A 152 -39.09 -24.07 -5.91
C LEU A 152 -38.26 -23.36 -6.99
N LEU A 153 -38.73 -22.21 -7.50
CA LEU A 153 -37.99 -21.37 -8.42
C LEU A 153 -36.65 -20.92 -7.83
N LEU A 154 -36.65 -20.50 -6.56
CA LEU A 154 -35.44 -20.07 -5.86
C LEU A 154 -34.44 -21.22 -5.70
N LEU A 155 -34.90 -22.42 -5.33
CA LEU A 155 -34.06 -23.62 -5.24
C LEU A 155 -33.37 -23.93 -6.59
N VAL A 156 -34.10 -23.81 -7.70
CA VAL A 156 -33.56 -23.99 -9.05
C VAL A 156 -32.53 -22.91 -9.37
N LEU A 157 -32.82 -21.63 -9.11
CA LEU A 157 -31.89 -20.52 -9.36
C LEU A 157 -30.60 -20.65 -8.54
N VAL A 158 -30.70 -20.99 -7.25
CA VAL A 158 -29.54 -21.23 -6.37
C VAL A 158 -28.72 -22.43 -6.86
N THR A 159 -29.37 -23.51 -7.27
CA THR A 159 -28.67 -24.70 -7.80
C THR A 159 -27.93 -24.39 -9.11
N VAL A 160 -28.58 -23.71 -10.06
CA VAL A 160 -27.96 -23.30 -11.34
C VAL A 160 -26.81 -22.33 -11.10
N HIS A 161 -26.98 -21.37 -10.19
CA HIS A 161 -25.93 -20.43 -9.81
C HIS A 161 -24.74 -21.16 -9.16
N GLY A 162 -24.97 -22.06 -8.20
CA GLY A 162 -23.93 -22.86 -7.55
C GLY A 162 -23.15 -23.74 -8.53
N VAL A 163 -23.84 -24.44 -9.44
CA VAL A 163 -23.19 -25.26 -10.49
C VAL A 163 -22.38 -24.39 -11.47
N ARG A 164 -22.84 -23.16 -11.78
CA ARG A 164 -22.10 -22.22 -12.62
C ARG A 164 -20.85 -21.70 -11.88
N ARG A 165 -20.99 -21.28 -10.63
CA ARG A 165 -19.87 -20.81 -9.79
C ARG A 165 -18.80 -21.90 -9.66
N ALA A 166 -19.19 -23.13 -9.34
CA ALA A 166 -18.27 -24.27 -9.28
C ALA A 166 -17.61 -24.61 -10.65
N LYS A 167 -18.23 -24.25 -11.79
CA LYS A 167 -17.59 -24.39 -13.12
C LYS A 167 -16.60 -23.26 -13.41
N ASN A 168 -16.88 -22.03 -12.97
CA ASN A 168 -15.94 -20.92 -13.07
C ASN A 168 -14.72 -21.16 -12.16
N GLU A 169 -14.95 -21.58 -10.92
CA GLU A 169 -13.93 -21.93 -9.93
C GLU A 169 -13.01 -23.06 -10.45
N ARG A 170 -13.56 -24.16 -10.98
CA ARG A 170 -12.77 -25.22 -11.64
C ARG A 170 -11.94 -24.75 -12.83
N ARG A 171 -12.39 -23.73 -13.57
CA ARG A 171 -11.61 -23.14 -14.67
C ARG A 171 -10.48 -22.27 -14.16
N ALA A 172 -10.72 -21.50 -13.10
CA ALA A 172 -9.67 -20.75 -12.41
C ALA A 172 -8.63 -21.71 -11.82
N ASP A 173 -9.04 -22.81 -11.18
CA ASP A 173 -8.13 -23.87 -10.70
C ASP A 173 -7.28 -24.49 -11.83
N GLU A 174 -7.88 -24.74 -12.99
CA GLU A 174 -7.18 -25.30 -14.16
C GLU A 174 -6.17 -24.30 -14.74
N VAL A 175 -6.56 -23.02 -14.88
CA VAL A 175 -5.65 -21.93 -15.28
C VAL A 175 -4.51 -21.76 -14.28
N GLN A 176 -4.80 -21.76 -12.98
CA GLN A 176 -3.80 -21.63 -11.92
C GLN A 176 -2.80 -22.79 -11.97
N ARG A 177 -3.25 -24.04 -12.12
CA ARG A 177 -2.35 -25.20 -12.23
C ARG A 177 -1.46 -25.14 -13.48
N ILE A 178 -1.98 -24.63 -14.59
CA ILE A 178 -1.19 -24.40 -15.80
C ILE A 178 -0.15 -23.30 -15.53
N ALA A 179 -0.53 -22.22 -14.85
CA ALA A 179 0.36 -21.13 -14.49
C ALA A 179 1.48 -21.58 -13.53
N ASP A 180 1.13 -22.31 -12.45
CA ASP A 180 2.07 -22.90 -11.50
C ASP A 180 3.06 -23.86 -12.19
N GLY A 181 2.56 -24.68 -13.11
CA GLY A 181 3.39 -25.57 -13.94
C GLY A 181 4.36 -24.80 -14.85
N LEU A 182 3.91 -23.68 -15.44
CA LEU A 182 4.79 -22.80 -16.23
C LEU A 182 5.84 -22.10 -15.37
N LEU A 183 5.49 -21.63 -14.16
CA LEU A 183 6.46 -21.04 -13.22
C LEU A 183 7.49 -22.08 -12.76
N ALA A 184 7.06 -23.31 -12.46
CA ALA A 184 7.94 -24.40 -12.06
C ALA A 184 8.95 -24.80 -13.14
N GLU A 185 8.61 -24.62 -14.42
CA GLU A 185 9.55 -24.79 -15.54
C GLU A 185 10.40 -23.54 -15.83
N LEU A 186 9.82 -22.34 -15.68
CA LEU A 186 10.48 -21.07 -15.99
C LEU A 186 11.55 -20.70 -14.95
N VAL A 187 11.25 -20.85 -13.66
CA VAL A 187 12.16 -20.46 -12.56
C VAL A 187 13.54 -21.13 -12.69
N PRO A 188 13.68 -22.46 -12.86
CA PRO A 188 14.98 -23.10 -13.01
C PRO A 188 15.79 -22.61 -14.23
N VAL A 189 15.11 -22.20 -15.31
CA VAL A 189 15.78 -21.66 -16.52
C VAL A 189 16.24 -20.22 -16.28
N LEU A 190 15.41 -19.38 -15.65
CA LEU A 190 15.79 -18.02 -15.24
C LEU A 190 16.92 -18.02 -14.22
N THR A 191 16.93 -18.93 -13.24
CA THR A 191 18.06 -19.05 -12.28
C THR A 191 19.37 -19.38 -13.00
N ARG A 192 19.35 -20.27 -13.99
CA ARG A 192 20.55 -20.56 -14.81
C ARG A 192 20.97 -19.36 -15.65
N ALA A 193 20.04 -18.64 -16.25
CA ALA A 193 20.31 -17.41 -16.98
C ALA A 193 20.95 -16.35 -16.06
N GLN A 194 20.40 -16.14 -14.85
CA GLN A 194 20.95 -15.22 -13.86
C GLN A 194 22.37 -15.61 -13.43
N LEU A 195 22.66 -16.91 -13.24
CA LEU A 195 24.01 -17.37 -12.90
C LEU A 195 25.02 -17.06 -14.01
N LEU A 196 24.66 -17.29 -15.28
CA LEU A 196 25.51 -16.96 -16.43
C LEU A 196 25.71 -15.45 -16.62
N LEU A 197 24.68 -14.65 -16.34
CA LEU A 197 24.76 -13.18 -16.34
C LEU A 197 25.63 -12.66 -15.19
N ASN A 198 25.50 -13.24 -13.99
CA ASN A 198 26.30 -12.90 -12.83
C ASN A 198 27.78 -13.25 -13.03
N GLU A 199 28.09 -14.40 -13.65
CA GLU A 199 29.47 -14.76 -14.03
C GLU A 199 30.10 -13.69 -14.94
N ARG A 200 29.34 -13.21 -15.94
CA ARG A 200 29.79 -12.10 -16.80
C ARG A 200 29.93 -10.78 -16.05
N ARG A 201 28.99 -10.42 -15.16
CA ARG A 201 29.08 -9.21 -14.33
C ARG A 201 30.31 -9.23 -13.42
N LEU A 202 30.63 -10.37 -12.81
CA LEU A 202 31.82 -10.56 -11.97
C LEU A 202 33.12 -10.58 -12.80
N SER A 203 33.06 -10.96 -14.08
CA SER A 203 34.21 -10.90 -15.00
C SER A 203 34.60 -9.48 -15.43
N SER A 204 33.91 -8.44 -14.95
CA SER A 204 34.27 -7.02 -15.13
C SER A 204 34.72 -6.37 -13.80
N PRO A 205 36.00 -6.52 -13.40
CA PRO A 205 36.54 -5.88 -12.20
C PRO A 205 36.36 -4.35 -12.18
N GLN A 206 36.40 -3.69 -13.34
CA GLN A 206 36.18 -2.24 -13.42
C GLN A 206 34.76 -1.84 -13.03
N ARG A 207 33.73 -2.63 -13.40
CA ARG A 207 32.33 -2.34 -13.06
C ARG A 207 32.08 -2.51 -11.56
N PHE A 208 32.63 -3.56 -10.95
CA PHE A 208 32.56 -3.75 -9.49
C PHE A 208 33.22 -2.58 -8.74
N ALA A 209 34.39 -2.10 -9.17
CA ALA A 209 35.04 -0.94 -8.56
C ALA A 209 34.21 0.36 -8.72
N ALA A 210 33.59 0.57 -9.88
CA ALA A 210 32.71 1.72 -10.13
C ALA A 210 31.43 1.67 -9.28
N GLU A 211 30.78 0.51 -9.19
CA GLU A 211 29.59 0.30 -8.34
C GLU A 211 29.94 0.49 -6.85
N LEU A 212 31.08 -0.01 -6.38
CA LEU A 212 31.50 0.13 -4.99
C LEU A 212 31.80 1.59 -4.60
N ALA A 213 32.40 2.36 -5.53
CA ALA A 213 32.55 3.81 -5.39
C ALA A 213 31.18 4.53 -5.36
N GLY A 214 30.24 4.17 -6.23
CA GLY A 214 28.88 4.70 -6.23
C GLY A 214 28.09 4.37 -4.96
N ALA A 215 28.25 3.15 -4.43
CA ALA A 215 27.67 2.71 -3.17
C ALA A 215 28.25 3.49 -1.97
N ALA A 216 29.57 3.72 -1.93
CA ALA A 216 30.20 4.54 -0.91
C ALA A 216 29.70 6.00 -0.91
N VAL A 217 29.55 6.62 -2.09
CA VAL A 217 28.94 7.95 -2.24
C VAL A 217 27.49 7.97 -1.77
N THR A 218 26.73 6.89 -2.02
CA THR A 218 25.33 6.78 -1.61
C THR A 218 25.20 6.60 -0.09
N LEU A 219 26.07 5.79 0.52
CA LEU A 219 26.18 5.65 1.98
C LEU A 219 26.55 6.97 2.65
N GLY A 220 27.49 7.74 2.09
CA GLY A 220 27.80 9.09 2.58
C GLY A 220 26.58 10.01 2.60
N LYS A 221 25.84 10.09 1.48
CA LYS A 221 24.58 10.86 1.38
C LYS A 221 23.50 10.37 2.35
N LEU A 222 23.48 9.08 2.70
CA LEU A 222 22.53 8.51 3.66
C LEU A 222 22.93 8.83 5.10
N GLY A 223 24.23 8.82 5.41
CA GLY A 223 24.80 9.33 6.66
C GLY A 223 24.50 10.81 6.89
N ASP A 224 24.69 11.66 5.88
CA ASP A 224 24.34 13.08 5.92
C ASP A 224 22.84 13.30 6.20
N LYS A 225 21.97 12.45 5.63
CA LYS A 225 20.52 12.49 5.91
C LYS A 225 20.20 12.02 7.32
N ALA A 226 20.83 10.95 7.81
CA ALA A 226 20.66 10.46 9.17
C ALA A 226 21.09 11.51 10.21
N LEU A 227 22.24 12.16 10.01
CA LEU A 227 22.71 13.29 10.82
C LEU A 227 21.68 14.43 10.83
N LYS A 228 21.18 14.86 9.67
CA LYS A 228 20.13 15.90 9.57
C LYS A 228 18.81 15.51 10.24
N VAL A 229 18.46 14.23 10.26
CA VAL A 229 17.28 13.72 11.01
C VAL A 229 17.55 13.76 12.51
N HIS A 230 18.72 13.34 12.98
CA HIS A 230 19.12 13.43 14.38
C HIS A 230 19.04 14.87 14.89
N THR A 231 19.65 15.84 14.18
CA THR A 231 19.61 17.26 14.57
C THR A 231 18.18 17.83 14.62
N ARG A 232 17.27 17.32 13.77
CA ARG A 232 15.85 17.70 13.80
C ARG A 232 15.10 17.06 14.96
N LEU A 233 15.45 15.84 15.35
CA LEU A 233 14.90 15.16 16.53
C LEU A 233 15.36 15.84 17.82
N ASP A 234 16.64 16.23 17.92
CA ASP A 234 17.16 17.02 19.05
C ASP A 234 16.40 18.36 19.17
N ALA A 235 16.25 19.09 18.06
CA ALA A 235 15.50 20.35 18.03
C ALA A 235 14.01 20.16 18.41
N ALA A 236 13.39 19.05 17.98
CA ALA A 236 12.02 18.72 18.37
C ALA A 236 11.91 18.36 19.86
N ALA A 237 12.89 17.65 20.43
CA ALA A 237 12.94 17.34 21.85
C ALA A 237 13.06 18.60 22.70
N SER A 238 13.93 19.55 22.33
CA SER A 238 14.02 20.86 23.00
C SER A 238 12.74 21.70 22.87
N ALA A 239 12.04 21.60 21.74
CA ALA A 239 10.74 22.26 21.56
C ALA A 239 9.66 21.65 22.48
N VAL A 240 9.64 20.33 22.66
CA VAL A 240 8.76 19.64 23.61
C VAL A 240 9.10 20.04 25.06
N GLU A 241 10.38 20.07 25.42
CA GLU A 241 10.82 20.52 26.75
C GLU A 241 10.33 21.95 27.06
N THR A 242 10.51 22.87 26.10
CA THR A 242 10.02 24.26 26.20
C THR A 242 8.49 24.32 26.35
N ALA A 243 7.75 23.48 25.61
CA ALA A 243 6.29 23.42 25.71
C ALA A 243 5.81 22.88 27.07
N VAL A 244 6.51 21.89 27.65
CA VAL A 244 6.22 21.36 28.99
C VAL A 244 6.49 22.43 30.07
N GLN A 245 7.60 23.17 29.97
CA GLN A 245 7.90 24.28 30.89
C GLN A 245 6.81 25.37 30.83
N SER A 246 6.36 25.76 29.62
CA SER A 246 5.26 26.72 29.48
C SER A 246 3.92 26.19 30.03
N ALA A 247 3.65 24.88 29.90
CA ALA A 247 2.48 24.26 30.50
C ALA A 247 2.54 24.32 32.04
N GLU A 248 3.71 24.08 32.64
CA GLU A 248 3.93 24.17 34.09
C GLU A 248 3.72 25.60 34.62
N GLU A 249 4.25 26.62 33.93
CA GLU A 249 4.00 28.03 34.26
C GLU A 249 2.51 28.40 34.15
N ARG A 250 1.82 27.92 33.11
CA ARG A 250 0.38 28.13 32.94
C ARG A 250 -0.43 27.48 34.06
N ILE A 251 -0.05 26.29 34.53
CA ILE A 251 -0.70 25.62 35.66
C ILE A 251 -0.51 26.45 36.95
N LYS A 252 0.69 26.95 37.23
CA LYS A 252 0.95 27.86 38.37
C LYS A 252 0.12 29.15 38.27
N HIS A 253 -0.13 29.66 37.07
CA HIS A 253 -0.97 30.84 36.84
C HIS A 253 -2.48 30.54 36.94
N VAL A 254 -2.92 29.29 36.68
CA VAL A 254 -4.30 28.86 36.96
C VAL A 254 -4.50 28.73 38.48
N GLU A 255 -3.54 28.17 39.20
CA GLU A 255 -3.60 28.06 40.67
C GLU A 255 -3.71 29.44 41.35
N SER A 256 -2.99 30.45 40.85
CA SER A 256 -3.12 31.83 41.35
C SER A 256 -4.45 32.50 40.99
N ALA A 257 -5.13 32.07 39.92
CA ALA A 257 -6.44 32.55 39.50
C ALA A 257 -7.63 31.87 40.22
N VAL A 258 -7.43 30.66 40.77
CA VAL A 258 -8.45 29.96 41.59
C VAL A 258 -8.59 30.59 42.98
N ARG A 259 -7.50 31.08 43.57
CA ARG A 259 -7.50 31.64 44.95
C ARG A 259 -8.43 32.85 45.15
N PRO A 260 -8.57 33.80 44.21
CA PRO A 260 -9.62 34.84 44.27
C PRO A 260 -11.05 34.30 44.20
N LEU A 261 -11.28 33.18 43.51
CA LEU A 261 -12.56 32.50 43.40
C LEU A 261 -12.94 31.83 44.74
N GLU A 262 -12.01 31.18 45.41
CA GLU A 262 -12.18 30.66 46.78
C GLU A 262 -12.54 31.80 47.76
N LEU A 263 -11.85 32.95 47.67
CA LEU A 263 -12.16 34.15 48.45
C LEU A 263 -13.49 34.83 48.07
N ALA A 264 -14.01 34.60 46.86
CA ALA A 264 -15.35 35.04 46.47
C ALA A 264 -16.41 34.11 47.07
N VAL A 265 -16.23 32.78 46.97
CA VAL A 265 -17.11 31.78 47.57
C VAL A 265 -17.22 31.96 49.09
N GLY A 266 -16.09 32.12 49.80
CA GLY A 266 -16.10 32.36 51.25
C GLY A 266 -16.79 33.67 51.66
N ARG A 267 -16.78 34.71 50.81
CA ARG A 267 -17.55 35.94 51.05
C ARG A 267 -19.05 35.74 50.82
N VAL A 268 -19.44 34.95 49.82
CA VAL A 268 -20.85 34.58 49.61
C VAL A 268 -21.37 33.73 50.77
N GLU A 269 -20.59 32.75 51.23
CA GLU A 269 -20.94 31.92 52.39
C GLU A 269 -21.10 32.76 53.66
N ALA A 270 -20.15 33.66 53.95
CA ALA A 270 -20.25 34.58 55.08
C ALA A 270 -21.47 35.52 54.98
N ALA A 271 -21.81 36.01 53.78
CA ALA A 271 -22.99 36.84 53.57
C ALA A 271 -24.30 36.05 53.74
N VAL A 272 -24.35 34.79 53.31
CA VAL A 272 -25.51 33.91 53.52
C VAL A 272 -25.72 33.60 55.01
N VAL A 273 -24.63 33.32 55.75
CA VAL A 273 -24.69 33.09 57.20
C VAL A 273 -25.09 34.38 57.96
N GLY A 274 -24.57 35.54 57.56
CA GLY A 274 -24.99 36.84 58.10
C GLY A 274 -26.48 37.12 57.87
N ASN A 275 -26.96 36.96 56.64
CA ASN A 275 -28.37 37.13 56.31
C ASN A 275 -29.28 36.14 57.08
N ALA A 276 -28.84 34.91 57.33
CA ALA A 276 -29.58 33.95 58.15
C ALA A 276 -29.71 34.41 59.62
N SER A 277 -28.62 34.94 60.20
CA SER A 277 -28.62 35.57 61.53
C SER A 277 -29.57 36.78 61.59
N ASP A 278 -29.52 37.65 60.59
CA ASP A 278 -30.37 38.86 60.54
C ASP A 278 -31.86 38.50 60.39
N ILE A 279 -32.18 37.43 59.64
CA ILE A 279 -33.53 36.87 59.55
C ILE A 279 -33.97 36.28 60.91
N GLU A 280 -33.10 35.57 61.61
CA GLU A 280 -33.40 35.03 62.96
C GLU A 280 -33.64 36.16 63.98
N GLN A 281 -32.84 37.23 63.94
CA GLN A 281 -33.07 38.43 64.75
C GLN A 281 -34.36 39.16 64.37
N ALA A 282 -34.68 39.28 63.08
CA ALA A 282 -35.94 39.87 62.62
C ALA A 282 -37.14 39.08 63.15
N VAL A 283 -37.10 37.74 63.05
CA VAL A 283 -38.13 36.83 63.58
C VAL A 283 -38.23 36.91 65.10
N ALA A 284 -37.12 37.02 65.83
CA ALA A 284 -37.13 37.22 67.27
C ALA A 284 -37.73 38.59 67.66
N SER A 285 -37.48 39.65 66.88
CA SER A 285 -38.05 40.99 67.11
C SER A 285 -39.55 41.06 66.82
N LEU A 286 -40.06 40.19 65.95
CA LEU A 286 -41.48 40.06 65.62
C LEU A 286 -42.33 39.43 66.74
N ALA A 287 -41.71 38.78 67.73
CA ALA A 287 -42.43 38.14 68.84
C ALA A 287 -43.09 39.12 69.83
N GLY A 288 -42.73 40.41 69.79
CA GLY A 288 -43.25 41.44 70.72
C GLY A 288 -44.53 42.16 70.25
N PRO A 289 -44.59 42.73 69.04
CA PRO A 289 -45.66 43.67 68.66
C PRO A 289 -46.48 43.23 67.43
N LEU A 290 -47.12 42.06 67.49
CA LEU A 290 -47.88 41.47 66.37
C LEU A 290 -49.34 41.98 66.23
N GLU A 291 -49.65 43.16 66.77
CA GLU A 291 -51.01 43.75 66.74
C GLU A 291 -51.09 45.12 66.02
N LYS A 292 -49.98 45.65 65.47
CA LYS A 292 -49.97 47.03 64.91
C LYS A 292 -49.19 47.31 63.62
N ASN A 293 -48.74 46.29 62.88
CA ASN A 293 -47.93 46.49 61.66
C ASN A 293 -48.39 45.64 60.45
N GLY A 294 -49.69 45.41 60.26
CA GLY A 294 -50.20 44.70 59.07
C GLY A 294 -49.78 45.36 57.75
N GLU A 295 -49.94 46.69 57.64
CA GLU A 295 -49.65 47.45 56.40
C GLU A 295 -48.15 47.62 56.13
N ARG A 296 -47.31 47.67 57.17
CA ARG A 296 -45.84 47.75 57.01
C ARG A 296 -45.22 46.41 56.65
N LEU A 297 -45.81 45.31 57.11
CA LEU A 297 -45.39 43.96 56.72
C LEU A 297 -45.60 43.75 55.22
N GLU A 298 -46.71 44.22 54.64
CA GLU A 298 -46.99 44.09 53.21
C GLU A 298 -45.97 44.85 52.35
N SER A 299 -45.60 46.09 52.71
CA SER A 299 -44.54 46.84 52.02
C SER A 299 -43.17 46.17 52.16
N ALA A 300 -42.78 45.75 53.37
CA ALA A 300 -41.47 45.14 53.62
C ALA A 300 -41.33 43.74 52.98
N VAL A 301 -42.41 42.95 52.94
CA VAL A 301 -42.46 41.64 52.27
C VAL A 301 -42.55 41.80 50.75
N SER A 302 -43.20 42.85 50.25
CA SER A 302 -43.18 43.18 48.81
C SER A 302 -41.77 43.58 48.36
N ASP A 303 -41.11 44.51 49.07
CA ASP A 303 -39.75 44.94 48.74
C ASP A 303 -38.72 43.82 48.93
N SER A 304 -38.78 43.05 50.02
CA SER A 304 -37.95 41.85 50.18
C SER A 304 -38.27 40.80 49.12
N GLY A 305 -39.52 40.67 48.71
CA GLY A 305 -39.95 39.77 47.63
C GLY A 305 -39.47 40.21 46.25
N VAL A 306 -39.24 41.51 46.02
CA VAL A 306 -38.56 42.02 44.82
C VAL A 306 -37.05 41.77 44.92
N MET A 307 -36.40 42.13 46.03
CA MET A 307 -34.97 41.88 46.23
C MET A 307 -34.59 40.40 46.17
N VAL A 308 -35.38 39.50 46.75
CA VAL A 308 -35.14 38.05 46.70
C VAL A 308 -35.37 37.51 45.29
N ARG A 309 -36.36 38.02 44.54
CA ARG A 309 -36.53 37.65 43.12
C ARG A 309 -35.34 38.12 42.28
N GLN A 310 -34.88 39.35 42.48
CA GLN A 310 -33.73 39.90 41.76
C GLN A 310 -32.43 39.16 42.13
N ALA A 311 -32.17 38.91 43.42
CA ALA A 311 -31.03 38.10 43.84
C ALA A 311 -31.10 36.65 43.33
N LEU A 312 -32.28 36.05 43.22
CA LEU A 312 -32.46 34.73 42.58
C LEU A 312 -32.28 34.77 41.06
N GLU A 313 -32.55 35.91 40.42
CA GLU A 313 -32.33 36.13 38.98
C GLU A 313 -30.84 36.36 38.69
N ASP A 314 -30.16 37.18 39.50
CA ASP A 314 -28.70 37.38 39.47
C ASP A 314 -27.97 36.06 39.78
N VAL A 315 -28.40 35.29 40.78
CA VAL A 315 -27.83 33.96 41.07
C VAL A 315 -28.10 32.97 39.93
N ARG A 316 -29.24 33.06 39.22
CA ARG A 316 -29.48 32.24 38.02
C ARG A 316 -28.60 32.67 36.85
N ALA A 317 -28.38 33.97 36.66
CA ALA A 317 -27.48 34.50 35.64
C ALA A 317 -26.03 34.05 35.89
N VAL A 318 -25.53 34.24 37.12
CA VAL A 318 -24.18 33.78 37.53
C VAL A 318 -24.06 32.26 37.45
N ASN A 319 -25.09 31.49 37.84
CA ASN A 319 -25.07 30.03 37.69
C ASN A 319 -25.14 29.59 36.20
N GLY A 320 -25.74 30.41 35.33
CA GLY A 320 -25.64 30.26 33.88
C GLY A 320 -24.21 30.49 33.38
N GLU A 321 -23.61 31.63 33.70
CA GLU A 321 -22.23 31.96 33.32
C GLU A 321 -21.21 30.95 33.86
N VAL A 322 -21.37 30.50 35.12
CA VAL A 322 -20.53 29.45 35.71
C VAL A 322 -20.74 28.11 35.01
N ARG A 323 -21.98 27.74 34.67
CA ARG A 323 -22.28 26.50 33.92
C ARG A 323 -21.67 26.54 32.52
N ASP A 324 -21.76 27.68 31.83
CA ASP A 324 -21.20 27.85 30.49
C ASP A 324 -19.66 27.89 30.53
N ALA A 325 -19.06 28.54 31.54
CA ALA A 325 -17.62 28.51 31.76
C ALA A 325 -17.11 27.10 32.13
N VAL A 326 -17.83 26.34 32.95
CA VAL A 326 -17.50 24.94 33.29
C VAL A 326 -17.71 24.02 32.09
N SER A 327 -18.74 24.22 31.26
CA SER A 327 -18.90 23.48 30.01
C SER A 327 -17.75 23.78 29.05
N SER A 328 -17.42 25.06 28.84
CA SER A 328 -16.32 25.46 27.95
C SER A 328 -14.95 24.98 28.45
N ALA A 329 -14.76 24.89 29.77
CA ALA A 329 -13.57 24.27 30.36
C ALA A 329 -13.57 22.74 30.16
N GLY A 330 -14.73 22.09 30.31
CA GLY A 330 -14.93 20.66 30.03
C GLY A 330 -14.58 20.31 28.59
N ASP A 331 -15.16 21.02 27.63
CA ASP A 331 -14.92 20.85 26.19
C ASP A 331 -13.43 20.97 25.85
N ARG A 332 -12.74 21.98 26.42
CA ARG A 332 -11.29 22.19 26.22
C ARG A 332 -10.43 21.11 26.87
N VAL A 333 -10.85 20.56 28.01
CA VAL A 333 -10.17 19.43 28.65
C VAL A 333 -10.40 18.15 27.84
N GLU A 334 -11.60 17.92 27.30
CA GLU A 334 -11.90 16.80 26.42
C GLU A 334 -11.08 16.86 25.12
N ASP A 335 -11.01 18.02 24.46
CA ASP A 335 -10.13 18.27 23.31
C ASP A 335 -8.65 17.99 23.66
N SER A 336 -8.18 18.49 24.82
CA SER A 336 -6.79 18.28 25.26
C SER A 336 -6.48 16.80 25.55
N VAL A 337 -7.43 16.06 26.15
CA VAL A 337 -7.32 14.62 26.39
C VAL A 337 -7.40 13.82 25.09
N SER A 338 -8.22 14.24 24.13
CA SER A 338 -8.33 13.64 22.80
C SER A 338 -7.02 13.80 22.02
N VAL A 339 -6.43 15.01 22.01
CA VAL A 339 -5.12 15.30 21.43
C VAL A 339 -4.01 14.52 22.15
N LEU A 340 -4.03 14.42 23.48
CA LEU A 340 -3.06 13.63 24.24
C LEU A 340 -3.17 12.13 23.93
N ALA A 341 -4.39 11.59 23.81
CA ALA A 341 -4.62 10.20 23.43
C ALA A 341 -4.18 9.91 21.99
N ALA A 342 -4.38 10.85 21.06
CA ALA A 342 -3.85 10.77 19.70
C ALA A 342 -2.31 10.80 19.69
N ALA A 343 -1.68 11.68 20.48
CA ALA A 343 -0.23 11.77 20.62
C ALA A 343 0.36 10.51 21.27
N GLN A 344 -0.27 9.97 22.32
CA GLN A 344 0.16 8.72 22.96
C GLN A 344 0.08 7.53 22.00
N ARG A 345 -0.99 7.40 21.20
CA ARG A 345 -1.09 6.37 20.13
C ARG A 345 -0.01 6.56 19.08
N SER A 346 0.20 7.78 18.59
CA SER A 346 1.27 8.08 17.62
C SER A 346 2.65 7.75 18.18
N PHE A 347 2.88 7.98 19.47
CA PHE A 347 4.13 7.62 20.15
C PHE A 347 4.28 6.10 20.30
N THR A 348 3.22 5.36 20.64
CA THR A 348 3.28 3.88 20.70
C THR A 348 3.60 3.30 19.33
N THR A 349 2.85 3.69 18.28
CA THR A 349 3.11 3.23 16.90
C THR A 349 4.50 3.64 16.40
N SER A 350 5.00 4.83 16.76
CA SER A 350 6.38 5.23 16.43
C SER A 350 7.44 4.42 17.18
N THR A 351 7.14 3.96 18.39
CA THR A 351 8.07 3.16 19.21
C THR A 351 8.09 1.70 18.75
N GLU A 352 6.93 1.14 18.37
CA GLU A 352 6.80 -0.15 17.70
C GLU A 352 7.58 -0.13 16.37
N LEU A 353 7.35 0.86 15.52
CA LEU A 353 8.05 1.02 14.23
C LEU A 353 9.58 1.17 14.42
N ALA A 354 10.02 1.95 15.42
CA ALA A 354 11.44 2.08 15.75
C ALA A 354 12.05 0.77 16.25
N THR A 355 11.29 -0.04 16.99
CA THR A 355 11.72 -1.35 17.48
C THR A 355 11.84 -2.35 16.33
N ASP A 356 10.84 -2.43 15.44
CA ASP A 356 10.86 -3.28 14.25
C ASP A 356 12.01 -2.94 13.32
N ILE A 357 12.23 -1.65 13.06
CA ILE A 357 13.37 -1.18 12.25
C ILE A 357 14.70 -1.53 12.94
N SER A 358 14.81 -1.37 14.26
CA SER A 358 16.03 -1.71 15.00
C SER A 358 16.33 -3.21 14.95
N VAL A 359 15.31 -4.06 15.12
CA VAL A 359 15.43 -5.53 14.98
C VAL A 359 15.83 -5.90 13.54
N GLN A 360 15.22 -5.28 12.54
CA GLN A 360 15.54 -5.54 11.13
C GLN A 360 16.96 -5.09 10.75
N VAL A 361 17.42 -3.94 11.27
CA VAL A 361 18.79 -3.43 11.08
C VAL A 361 19.81 -4.32 11.79
N LEU A 362 19.55 -4.73 13.04
CA LEU A 362 20.42 -5.66 13.78
C LEU A 362 20.49 -7.04 13.12
N SER A 363 19.36 -7.55 12.61
CA SER A 363 19.31 -8.79 11.83
C SER A 363 20.14 -8.71 10.55
N ARG A 364 20.03 -7.62 9.79
CA ARG A 364 20.86 -7.39 8.59
C ARG A 364 22.33 -7.18 8.92
N LEU A 365 22.66 -6.52 10.03
CA LEU A 365 24.05 -6.38 10.49
C LEU A 365 24.64 -7.73 10.91
N GLY A 366 23.85 -8.61 11.55
CA GLY A 366 24.21 -10.00 11.81
C GLY A 366 24.53 -10.76 10.53
N GLU A 367 23.61 -10.75 9.56
CA GLU A 367 23.80 -11.42 8.26
C GLU A 367 25.02 -10.88 7.48
N VAL A 368 25.26 -9.57 7.50
CA VAL A 368 26.46 -8.96 6.89
C VAL A 368 27.73 -9.37 7.66
N THR A 369 27.68 -9.48 8.98
CA THR A 369 28.81 -9.93 9.80
C THR A 369 29.16 -11.40 9.52
N ASP A 370 28.15 -12.27 9.45
CA ASP A 370 28.33 -13.70 9.12
C ASP A 370 28.92 -13.87 7.71
N ARG A 371 28.35 -13.18 6.70
CA ARG A 371 28.92 -13.19 5.34
C ARG A 371 30.34 -12.60 5.28
N THR A 372 30.66 -11.63 6.13
CA THR A 372 32.03 -11.08 6.22
C THR A 372 32.99 -12.07 6.86
N ALA A 373 32.58 -12.80 7.91
CA ALA A 373 33.37 -13.86 8.52
C ALA A 373 33.59 -15.05 7.56
N GLU A 374 32.57 -15.43 6.78
CA GLU A 374 32.64 -16.42 5.72
C GLU A 374 33.58 -15.97 4.57
N ALA A 375 33.49 -14.70 4.15
CA ALA A 375 34.39 -14.13 3.15
C ALA A 375 35.85 -14.06 3.64
N VAL A 376 36.09 -13.74 4.92
CA VAL A 376 37.42 -13.72 5.52
C VAL A 376 38.02 -15.12 5.63
N THR A 377 37.24 -16.12 6.08
CA THR A 377 37.72 -17.52 6.14
C THR A 377 37.96 -18.10 4.75
N THR A 378 37.12 -17.78 3.76
CA THR A 378 37.34 -18.13 2.34
C THR A 378 38.61 -17.46 1.80
N SER A 379 38.85 -16.19 2.13
CA SER A 379 40.06 -15.45 1.74
C SER A 379 41.32 -16.02 2.39
N GLN A 380 41.26 -16.42 3.67
CA GLN A 380 42.37 -17.11 4.34
C GLN A 380 42.68 -18.47 3.70
N GLN A 381 41.67 -19.25 3.31
CA GLN A 381 41.88 -20.48 2.53
C GLN A 381 42.50 -20.22 1.14
N ALA A 382 42.11 -19.12 0.48
CA ALA A 382 42.69 -18.73 -0.80
C ALA A 382 44.18 -18.34 -0.65
N VAL A 383 44.54 -17.62 0.41
CA VAL A 383 45.94 -17.28 0.74
C VAL A 383 46.76 -18.54 1.05
N LEU A 384 46.23 -19.50 1.82
CA LEU A 384 46.91 -20.77 2.09
C LEU A 384 47.16 -21.59 0.82
N ARG A 385 46.18 -21.65 -0.10
CA ARG A 385 46.37 -22.29 -1.42
C ARG A 385 47.39 -21.56 -2.28
N LEU A 386 47.43 -20.23 -2.23
CA LEU A 386 48.45 -19.44 -2.93
C LEU A 386 49.85 -19.74 -2.40
N ASP A 387 50.02 -19.78 -1.07
CA ASP A 387 51.31 -20.10 -0.44
C ASP A 387 51.79 -21.51 -0.85
N GLU A 388 50.91 -22.51 -0.79
CA GLU A 388 51.16 -23.89 -1.25
C GLU A 388 51.55 -23.93 -2.75
N GLN A 389 50.86 -23.17 -3.61
CA GLN A 389 51.21 -23.05 -5.03
C GLN A 389 52.56 -22.36 -5.27
N THR A 390 52.90 -21.29 -4.52
CA THR A 390 54.24 -20.69 -4.60
C THR A 390 55.33 -21.60 -4.06
N GLY A 391 55.04 -22.42 -3.05
CA GLY A 391 55.94 -23.47 -2.55
C GLY A 391 56.25 -24.50 -3.63
N ALA A 392 55.21 -25.05 -4.27
CA ALA A 392 55.35 -26.00 -5.37
C ALA A 392 56.09 -25.41 -6.58
N LEU A 393 55.85 -24.14 -6.93
CA LEU A 393 56.60 -23.43 -7.98
C LEU A 393 58.08 -23.23 -7.62
N ARG A 394 58.38 -22.93 -6.35
CA ARG A 394 59.76 -22.77 -5.87
C ARG A 394 60.52 -24.09 -5.92
N GLU A 395 59.90 -25.18 -5.45
CA GLU A 395 60.49 -26.51 -5.54
C GLU A 395 60.69 -26.95 -7.01
N ALA A 396 59.74 -26.66 -7.90
CA ALA A 396 59.89 -26.92 -9.33
C ALA A 396 61.05 -26.14 -9.95
N ALA A 397 61.25 -24.87 -9.56
CA ALA A 397 62.37 -24.04 -10.00
C ALA A 397 63.73 -24.57 -9.47
N GLU A 398 63.81 -24.99 -8.21
CA GLU A 398 65.01 -25.58 -7.63
C GLU A 398 65.39 -26.91 -8.31
N ARG A 399 64.40 -27.77 -8.61
CA ARG A 399 64.62 -28.99 -9.41
C ARG A 399 65.09 -28.68 -10.83
N PHE A 400 64.58 -27.62 -11.46
CA PHE A 400 65.04 -27.16 -12.78
C PHE A 400 66.48 -26.65 -12.75
N ALA A 401 66.85 -25.89 -11.71
CA ALA A 401 68.23 -25.42 -11.52
C ALA A 401 69.20 -26.60 -11.33
N ALA A 402 68.86 -27.57 -10.48
CA ALA A 402 69.66 -28.78 -10.28
C ALA A 402 69.82 -29.60 -11.57
N LEU A 403 68.78 -29.67 -12.42
CA LEU A 403 68.84 -30.30 -13.74
C LEU A 403 69.76 -29.54 -14.70
N ALA A 404 69.73 -28.20 -14.68
CA ALA A 404 70.59 -27.36 -15.51
C ALA A 404 72.07 -27.51 -15.12
N ASP A 405 72.39 -27.52 -13.82
CA ASP A 405 73.75 -27.74 -13.31
C ASP A 405 74.25 -29.15 -13.65
N ALA A 406 73.40 -30.17 -13.51
CA ALA A 406 73.74 -31.54 -13.91
C ALA A 406 74.03 -31.65 -15.43
N LEU A 407 73.24 -30.95 -16.27
CA LEU A 407 73.45 -30.89 -17.72
C LEU A 407 74.76 -30.16 -18.06
N ALA A 408 75.05 -29.04 -17.40
CA ALA A 408 76.29 -28.28 -17.58
C ALA A 408 77.51 -29.11 -17.19
N GLY A 409 77.44 -29.85 -16.07
CA GLY A 409 78.49 -30.78 -15.64
C GLY A 409 78.69 -31.94 -16.62
N ALA A 410 77.60 -32.51 -17.16
CA ALA A 410 77.66 -33.56 -18.17
C ALA A 410 78.30 -33.07 -19.49
N LEU A 411 77.97 -31.84 -19.94
CA LEU A 411 78.57 -31.23 -21.12
C LEU A 411 80.06 -30.91 -20.91
N ALA A 412 80.46 -30.46 -19.71
CA ALA A 412 81.87 -30.23 -19.37
C ALA A 412 82.70 -31.53 -19.32
N ALA A 413 82.07 -32.67 -19.10
CA ALA A 413 82.72 -33.98 -19.09
C ALA A 413 82.94 -34.60 -20.49
N VAL A 414 82.41 -33.99 -21.56
CA VAL A 414 82.60 -34.48 -22.95
C VAL A 414 84.02 -34.12 -23.43
N PRO A 415 84.91 -35.11 -23.71
CA PRO A 415 86.27 -34.81 -24.14
C PRO A 415 86.29 -34.33 -25.60
N VAL A 416 86.64 -33.06 -25.82
CA VAL A 416 86.76 -32.50 -27.18
C VAL A 416 87.97 -33.11 -27.90
N PRO A 417 87.82 -33.75 -29.08
CA PRO A 417 88.93 -34.33 -29.81
C PRO A 417 89.91 -33.26 -30.32
N ARG A 418 91.16 -33.32 -29.88
CA ARG A 418 92.22 -32.37 -30.23
C ARG A 418 92.88 -32.74 -31.57
N ALA A 419 92.30 -32.31 -32.69
CA ALA A 419 92.94 -32.37 -34.01
C ALA A 419 93.76 -31.09 -34.26
N GLY A 420 95.04 -31.24 -34.65
CA GLY A 420 95.93 -30.12 -34.98
C GLY A 420 96.44 -30.21 -36.42
N GLY A 421 96.75 -29.06 -37.01
CA GLY A 421 97.37 -28.96 -38.34
C GLY A 421 96.92 -27.71 -39.11
N GLY A 422 97.79 -26.70 -39.20
CA GLY A 422 97.73 -25.67 -40.26
C GLY A 422 98.41 -26.16 -41.56
N PRO A 423 98.73 -25.28 -42.54
CA PRO A 423 98.92 -23.83 -42.38
C PRO A 423 98.43 -22.91 -43.54
N GLU A 424 98.74 -21.61 -43.39
CA GLU A 424 99.10 -20.61 -44.42
C GLU A 424 98.08 -19.85 -45.31
N SER A 425 98.30 -18.52 -45.29
CA SER A 425 98.24 -17.52 -46.39
C SER A 425 96.94 -16.73 -46.69
N GLY A 426 97.11 -15.42 -46.88
CA GLY A 426 96.25 -14.60 -47.76
C GLY A 426 95.40 -13.49 -47.08
N PRO A 427 95.50 -12.21 -47.50
CA PRO A 427 94.82 -11.07 -46.86
C PRO A 427 93.63 -10.50 -47.65
N TYR A 428 92.75 -9.71 -47.02
CA TYR A 428 92.40 -8.31 -47.39
C TYR A 428 91.27 -7.71 -46.49
N ALA A 429 91.25 -6.36 -46.44
CA ALA A 429 90.25 -5.39 -45.92
C ALA A 429 88.85 -5.87 -45.45
N GLY A 430 88.17 -5.22 -44.51
CA GLY A 430 88.42 -3.94 -43.80
C GLY A 430 87.09 -3.34 -43.31
N GLY A 431 87.11 -2.32 -42.43
CA GLY A 431 85.88 -1.61 -42.01
C GLY A 431 85.73 -1.39 -40.51
N SER A 432 86.43 -0.40 -39.96
CA SER A 432 86.27 0.08 -38.58
C SER A 432 85.25 1.21 -38.46
N GLY A 433 84.41 1.22 -37.42
CA GLY A 433 83.56 2.36 -37.04
C GLY A 433 83.21 2.31 -35.55
N PRO A 434 83.24 3.41 -34.77
CA PRO A 434 83.58 3.31 -33.35
C PRO A 434 82.48 3.71 -32.35
N TYR A 435 82.67 3.27 -31.10
CA TYR A 435 82.07 3.90 -29.91
C TYR A 435 82.51 5.37 -29.76
N PRO A 436 81.70 6.17 -29.06
CA PRO A 436 82.28 6.91 -27.93
C PRO A 436 81.41 6.85 -26.67
N GLY A 437 82.06 6.89 -25.50
CA GLY A 437 81.41 7.24 -24.24
C GLY A 437 81.40 8.76 -24.01
N GLY A 438 80.61 9.22 -23.05
CA GLY A 438 80.56 10.62 -22.62
C GLY A 438 80.05 10.77 -21.19
N THR A 439 80.75 11.56 -20.38
CA THR A 439 80.51 11.74 -18.93
C THR A 439 80.26 13.21 -18.57
N GLY A 440 79.41 13.46 -17.57
CA GLY A 440 79.17 14.79 -16.96
C GLY A 440 78.09 15.63 -17.68
N SER A 441 77.51 16.68 -17.09
CA SER A 441 77.54 17.21 -15.71
C SER A 441 76.29 18.10 -15.47
N HIS A 442 76.13 18.68 -14.27
CA HIS A 442 75.03 19.58 -13.88
C HIS A 442 74.75 20.78 -14.80
N ASP A 443 73.47 21.14 -14.99
CA ASP A 443 72.82 22.35 -14.41
C ASP A 443 71.29 22.23 -14.63
N ASP A 444 70.45 22.39 -13.60
CA ASP A 444 69.77 23.63 -13.19
C ASP A 444 69.16 24.48 -14.34
N ARG A 445 67.83 24.35 -14.56
CA ARG A 445 66.88 25.47 -14.38
C ARG A 445 65.40 25.16 -14.70
N THR A 446 64.55 25.69 -13.83
CA THR A 446 63.19 26.24 -14.08
C THR A 446 62.13 25.41 -14.83
N VAL A 447 61.20 24.88 -14.04
CA VAL A 447 59.73 25.06 -14.14
C VAL A 447 59.20 25.73 -15.44
N ARG A 448 58.42 24.98 -16.21
CA ARG A 448 57.25 25.50 -16.95
C ARG A 448 56.17 24.42 -17.04
N TYR A 449 55.02 24.68 -16.42
CA TYR A 449 53.80 23.90 -16.64
C TYR A 449 53.17 24.36 -17.96
N ASP A 450 52.81 23.44 -18.85
CA ASP A 450 51.95 23.74 -20.00
C ASP A 450 50.93 22.61 -20.23
N ARG A 451 49.66 22.97 -20.05
CA ARG A 451 48.41 22.32 -20.50
C ARG A 451 48.17 20.82 -20.26
N LEU A 452 47.34 20.56 -19.24
CA LEU A 452 46.33 19.50 -19.32
C LEU A 452 45.30 19.81 -20.43
N PRO A 453 44.66 18.80 -21.04
CA PRO A 453 43.31 18.92 -21.59
C PRO A 453 42.28 18.91 -20.45
N ASP A 454 41.29 19.79 -20.51
CA ASP A 454 40.22 19.88 -19.51
C ASP A 454 39.27 18.66 -19.52
N PRO A 455 38.65 18.28 -18.39
CA PRO A 455 37.58 17.29 -18.36
C PRO A 455 36.30 17.82 -19.00
N TYR A 456 35.53 16.90 -19.58
CA TYR A 456 34.20 17.17 -20.14
C TYR A 456 33.20 17.52 -19.02
N ASP A 457 32.57 18.68 -19.08
CA ASP A 457 31.47 19.10 -18.19
C ASP A 457 30.11 18.82 -18.86
N PRO A 458 29.22 18.00 -18.27
CA PRO A 458 27.94 17.64 -18.86
C PRO A 458 26.73 18.33 -18.20
N TYR A 459 26.82 19.60 -17.76
CA TYR A 459 25.65 20.39 -17.33
C TYR A 459 25.68 21.87 -17.74
N ASP A 460 25.33 22.16 -19.00
CA ASP A 460 24.81 23.50 -19.36
C ASP A 460 23.83 23.45 -20.53
N ASP A 461 22.53 23.32 -20.21
CA ASP A 461 21.44 23.63 -21.16
C ASP A 461 20.12 23.96 -20.42
N GLN A 462 20.02 25.19 -19.88
CA GLN A 462 18.72 25.82 -19.59
C GLN A 462 18.72 27.30 -19.99
N PRO A 463 17.91 27.73 -20.97
CA PRO A 463 17.72 29.14 -21.27
C PRO A 463 16.85 29.81 -20.19
N GLY A 464 17.36 30.90 -19.62
CA GLY A 464 16.81 31.48 -18.39
C GLY A 464 15.53 32.32 -18.55
N ARG A 465 15.00 32.75 -17.39
CA ARG A 465 14.05 33.86 -17.31
C ARG A 465 14.29 34.69 -16.05
N HIS A 466 14.57 35.98 -16.25
CA HIS A 466 14.82 36.95 -15.17
C HIS A 466 13.59 37.17 -14.27
N GLY A 467 13.80 37.50 -12.98
CA GLY A 467 12.69 38.01 -12.16
C GLY A 467 12.90 38.22 -10.65
N ARG A 468 13.79 39.13 -10.25
CA ARG A 468 13.79 39.90 -8.98
C ARG A 468 13.80 39.19 -7.60
N GLU A 469 14.69 39.70 -6.76
CA GLU A 469 14.68 39.56 -5.31
C GLU A 469 13.56 40.37 -4.65
N SER A 470 12.92 39.82 -3.62
CA SER A 470 12.41 40.56 -2.45
C SER A 470 12.07 39.55 -1.34
N GLY A 471 12.56 39.80 -0.12
CA GLY A 471 12.39 38.91 1.03
C GLY A 471 11.00 38.98 1.69
N PRO A 472 10.70 38.11 2.68
CA PRO A 472 9.42 38.09 3.37
C PRO A 472 9.34 39.19 4.44
N GLU A 473 8.56 40.24 4.18
CA GLU A 473 7.96 41.08 5.23
C GLU A 473 6.70 40.41 5.78
N ASP A 474 6.50 40.50 7.10
CA ASP A 474 5.23 40.19 7.76
C ASP A 474 4.10 41.10 7.25
N ARG A 475 3.02 40.54 6.70
CA ARG A 475 1.72 41.23 6.59
C ARG A 475 0.53 40.31 6.86
N HIS A 476 -0.35 40.78 7.74
CA HIS A 476 -1.69 40.25 7.95
C HIS A 476 -2.53 40.28 6.65
N PRO A 477 -3.47 39.34 6.45
CA PRO A 477 -4.51 39.48 5.44
C PRO A 477 -5.67 40.35 5.96
N GLU A 478 -5.85 41.53 5.37
CA GLU A 478 -7.16 42.22 5.40
C GLU A 478 -8.15 41.53 4.43
N PRO A 479 -9.47 41.64 4.66
CA PRO A 479 -10.47 40.88 3.93
C PRO A 479 -10.80 41.51 2.57
N GLN A 480 -10.88 40.69 1.51
CA GLN A 480 -11.40 41.13 0.20
C GLN A 480 -12.93 41.00 0.12
N ASP A 481 -13.55 42.01 -0.49
CA ASP A 481 -14.98 42.12 -0.74
C ASP A 481 -15.57 40.91 -1.47
N ARG A 482 -16.70 40.40 -0.94
CA ARG A 482 -17.61 39.54 -1.70
C ARG A 482 -18.74 40.40 -2.30
N PRO A 483 -19.11 40.20 -3.57
CA PRO A 483 -20.32 40.80 -4.12
C PRO A 483 -21.58 40.24 -3.42
N PRO A 484 -22.70 41.00 -3.37
CA PRO A 484 -23.86 40.63 -2.58
C PRO A 484 -24.61 39.41 -3.16
N VAL A 485 -24.98 38.50 -2.26
CA VAL A 485 -25.89 37.39 -2.55
C VAL A 485 -27.32 37.94 -2.68
N PRO A 486 -28.09 37.60 -3.74
CA PRO A 486 -29.47 38.06 -3.87
C PRO A 486 -30.37 37.42 -2.81
N GLU A 487 -31.13 38.29 -2.16
CA GLU A 487 -32.05 38.04 -1.05
C GLU A 487 -33.21 37.11 -1.46
N GLN A 488 -33.34 35.96 -0.80
CA GLN A 488 -34.47 35.04 -1.01
C GLN A 488 -35.68 35.47 -0.17
N ALA A 489 -36.64 36.14 -0.80
CA ALA A 489 -37.95 36.43 -0.21
C ALA A 489 -38.78 35.13 -0.03
N PRO A 490 -39.59 35.01 1.04
CA PRO A 490 -40.30 33.77 1.37
C PRO A 490 -41.51 33.50 0.46
N ALA A 491 -41.65 32.23 0.04
CA ALA A 491 -42.73 31.80 -0.84
C ALA A 491 -44.10 31.80 -0.15
N ALA A 492 -45.06 32.53 -0.73
CA ALA A 492 -46.46 32.53 -0.30
C ALA A 492 -47.26 31.33 -0.87
N ARG A 493 -48.36 31.01 -0.18
CA ARG A 493 -49.23 29.84 -0.45
C ARG A 493 -50.23 30.04 -1.60
N ASN A 494 -50.65 28.92 -2.18
CA ASN A 494 -51.97 28.62 -2.78
C ASN A 494 -52.43 29.39 -4.05
N ALA A 495 -52.56 28.66 -5.17
CA ALA A 495 -53.69 28.71 -6.13
C ALA A 495 -53.49 27.64 -7.25
N PRO A 496 -54.52 27.25 -8.03
CA PRO A 496 -54.64 25.88 -8.53
C PRO A 496 -54.23 25.65 -10.00
N VAL A 497 -53.83 24.40 -10.29
CA VAL A 497 -53.55 23.91 -11.65
C VAL A 497 -54.86 23.65 -12.41
N ALA A 498 -55.03 24.33 -13.54
CA ALA A 498 -56.10 24.03 -14.49
C ALA A 498 -55.71 22.83 -15.38
N LEU A 499 -56.68 21.94 -15.67
CA LEU A 499 -56.51 20.93 -16.71
C LEU A 499 -56.59 21.57 -18.10
N ASP A 500 -55.71 21.15 -19.01
CA ASP A 500 -55.97 21.24 -20.45
C ASP A 500 -55.65 19.90 -21.15
N LYS A 501 -56.23 19.71 -22.34
CA LYS A 501 -56.72 18.41 -22.80
C LYS A 501 -56.45 18.18 -24.29
N ALA A 502 -55.92 16.98 -24.58
CA ALA A 502 -55.93 16.28 -25.89
C ALA A 502 -55.14 16.87 -27.08
N ALA A 503 -54.30 16.02 -27.70
CA ALA A 503 -54.53 15.53 -29.07
C ALA A 503 -53.56 14.36 -29.42
N PRO A 504 -53.93 13.41 -30.30
CA PRO A 504 -53.15 12.20 -30.60
C PRO A 504 -52.35 12.28 -31.92
N ARG A 505 -51.45 11.32 -32.15
CA ARG A 505 -50.92 11.00 -33.49
C ARG A 505 -50.75 9.49 -33.70
N ASP A 506 -51.60 8.95 -34.56
CA ASP A 506 -51.39 7.68 -35.26
C ASP A 506 -50.36 7.84 -36.39
N ALA A 507 -49.52 6.82 -36.65
CA ALA A 507 -48.91 6.57 -37.97
C ALA A 507 -48.25 5.17 -38.06
N VAL A 508 -48.92 4.24 -38.74
CA VAL A 508 -48.51 2.87 -39.11
C VAL A 508 -49.18 2.59 -40.45
N PRO A 509 -48.48 2.16 -41.55
CA PRO A 509 -47.81 0.86 -41.68
C PRO A 509 -46.61 0.90 -42.71
N PRO A 510 -46.33 -0.07 -43.64
CA PRO A 510 -46.13 -1.54 -43.59
C PRO A 510 -44.85 -2.09 -44.31
N ARG A 511 -44.73 -3.44 -44.37
CA ARG A 511 -43.91 -4.32 -45.28
C ARG A 511 -42.41 -4.44 -44.95
N GLY A 512 -41.74 -5.57 -45.17
CA GLY A 512 -42.15 -6.87 -45.76
C GLY A 512 -40.97 -7.88 -45.71
N PRO A 513 -41.17 -9.17 -46.05
CA PRO A 513 -40.29 -10.26 -45.60
C PRO A 513 -39.13 -10.60 -46.54
N SER A 514 -38.09 -11.26 -46.01
CA SER A 514 -37.16 -12.09 -46.80
C SER A 514 -36.84 -13.41 -46.10
N ARG A 515 -36.38 -14.41 -46.86
CA ARG A 515 -36.56 -15.85 -46.61
C ARG A 515 -35.36 -16.66 -47.11
N ALA A 516 -35.05 -17.79 -46.45
CA ALA A 516 -33.98 -18.75 -46.78
C ALA A 516 -32.54 -18.23 -46.59
N ASP A 517 -31.50 -19.05 -46.42
CA ASP A 517 -31.34 -20.49 -46.70
C ASP A 517 -30.37 -21.19 -45.71
N PRO A 518 -30.57 -22.47 -45.32
CA PRO A 518 -29.63 -23.24 -44.49
C PRO A 518 -28.93 -24.37 -45.27
N ARG A 519 -27.58 -24.38 -45.35
CA ARG A 519 -26.81 -25.57 -45.79
C ARG A 519 -25.31 -25.53 -45.46
N ASN A 520 -24.72 -26.74 -45.44
CA ASN A 520 -23.30 -27.11 -45.30
C ASN A 520 -22.65 -26.88 -43.91
N GLY A 521 -21.90 -27.83 -43.33
CA GLY A 521 -21.67 -29.21 -43.78
C GLY A 521 -20.94 -30.07 -42.72
N ARG A 522 -21.28 -31.37 -42.67
CA ARG A 522 -20.52 -32.44 -41.96
C ARG A 522 -19.30 -32.83 -42.81
N PRO A 523 -18.19 -33.32 -42.22
CA PRO A 523 -18.09 -34.70 -41.72
C PRO A 523 -17.49 -34.75 -40.29
N GLY A 524 -17.55 -35.82 -39.49
CA GLY A 524 -17.58 -37.24 -39.82
C GLY A 524 -16.30 -37.91 -39.30
N ARG A 525 -16.32 -38.41 -38.05
CA ARG A 525 -15.33 -39.34 -37.49
C ARG A 525 -16.06 -40.49 -36.81
N GLY A 526 -15.57 -41.71 -37.05
CA GLY A 526 -16.22 -42.97 -36.69
C GLY A 526 -15.95 -43.46 -35.26
N PRO A 527 -16.47 -44.66 -34.93
CA PRO A 527 -16.40 -45.24 -33.58
C PRO A 527 -15.00 -45.82 -33.24
N GLN A 528 -14.63 -45.75 -31.97
CA GLN A 528 -13.52 -46.53 -31.41
C GLN A 528 -13.96 -48.00 -31.17
N PRO A 529 -13.07 -48.99 -31.41
CA PRO A 529 -13.30 -50.37 -31.02
C PRO A 529 -12.97 -50.59 -29.51
N PRO A 530 -13.49 -51.67 -28.90
CA PRO A 530 -13.14 -52.04 -27.52
C PRO A 530 -11.74 -52.66 -27.45
N SER A 531 -11.06 -52.45 -26.32
CA SER A 531 -9.79 -53.10 -25.97
C SER A 531 -10.01 -54.11 -24.84
N ASP A 532 -9.93 -55.40 -25.18
CA ASP A 532 -9.84 -56.49 -24.20
C ASP A 532 -8.38 -56.99 -24.05
N ALA A 533 -8.10 -57.50 -22.85
CA ALA A 533 -7.03 -58.44 -22.50
C ALA A 533 -5.55 -58.04 -22.72
N ARG A 534 -4.87 -57.74 -21.58
CA ARG A 534 -3.90 -58.69 -21.01
C ARG A 534 -3.78 -58.54 -19.50
#